data_AF-A0A8T3SSK3-F1
#
_entry.id   AF-A0A8T3SSK3-F1
#
_cell.length_a   1.000
_cell.length_b   1.000
_cell.length_c   1.000
_cell.angle_alpha   90.00
_cell.angle_beta   90.00
_cell.angle_gamma   90.00
#
_symmetry.space_group_name_H-M   'P 1'
#
loop_
_entity.id
_entity.type
_entity.pdbx_description
1 polymer ?
#
loop_
_entity_poly.entity_id
_entity_poly.type
_entity_poly.pdbx_seq_one_letter_code
_entity_poly.pdbx_strand_id
1 'polypeptide(L)'
;MSANETMTSHPHRIVIVGGGAGGLELATMLGNKLGKRGRAEITLIDIATTHLWKPLLHEVAAGTLNSSEDELNYLSHARNHHFRFRLGTVHGLNRARRELRMAPILDEDGSETVLERVLTYDTLVFAVGSTTNDFGTPGVREHCFFLDRRPQADEFHRHLLNRYFRVASRREASVEDHINIGIAGAGATGVELAAELRRALSIMGTHALERPPADDEIKFTLIEAADRVLPALPPKISANVAEVLRS
;
A
#
# COMPACT_ATOMS: atom_id res chain seq x y z
N MET A 1 -48.70 -36.07 15.59
CA MET A 1 -47.24 -35.98 15.80
C MET A 1 -46.62 -35.58 14.47
N SER A 2 -46.36 -34.28 14.27
CA SER A 2 -45.63 -33.79 13.09
C SER A 2 -44.23 -33.44 13.56
N ALA A 3 -43.23 -34.01 12.89
CA ALA A 3 -41.83 -33.80 13.19
C ALA A 3 -41.48 -32.31 13.05
N ASN A 4 -40.85 -31.77 14.08
CA ASN A 4 -40.30 -30.43 14.09
C ASN A 4 -39.02 -30.47 13.25
N GLU A 5 -39.09 -30.04 11.98
CA GLU A 5 -37.89 -29.76 11.20
C GLU A 5 -37.13 -28.62 11.87
N THR A 6 -36.09 -28.96 12.62
CA THR A 6 -35.10 -28.01 13.10
C THR A 6 -34.40 -27.40 11.89
N MET A 7 -34.91 -26.27 11.39
CA MET A 7 -34.17 -25.40 10.49
C MET A 7 -32.84 -25.02 11.14
N THR A 8 -31.76 -25.67 10.72
CA THR A 8 -30.41 -25.30 11.08
C THR A 8 -30.08 -23.98 10.37
N SER A 9 -30.51 -22.84 10.93
CA SER A 9 -30.18 -21.54 10.35
C SER A 9 -28.67 -21.37 10.33
N HIS A 10 -28.07 -21.46 9.14
CA HIS A 10 -26.64 -21.23 9.01
C HIS A 10 -26.36 -19.76 9.33
N PRO A 11 -25.28 -19.45 10.08
CA PRO A 11 -24.93 -18.06 10.37
C PRO A 11 -24.76 -17.27 9.07
N HIS A 12 -25.29 -16.04 9.03
CA HIS A 12 -25.22 -15.18 7.84
C HIS A 12 -23.77 -14.93 7.43
N ARG A 13 -23.43 -15.12 6.16
CA ARG A 13 -22.04 -15.02 5.66
C ARG A 13 -21.76 -13.66 5.06
N ILE A 14 -20.81 -12.95 5.66
CA ILE A 14 -20.34 -11.65 5.21
C ILE A 14 -18.92 -11.81 4.68
N VAL A 15 -18.73 -11.54 3.39
CA VAL A 15 -17.41 -11.53 2.75
C VAL A 15 -17.00 -10.09 2.44
N ILE A 16 -15.81 -9.72 2.89
CA ILE A 16 -15.19 -8.41 2.68
C ILE A 16 -13.95 -8.63 1.82
N VAL A 17 -13.86 -7.95 0.69
CA VAL A 17 -12.72 -8.04 -0.26
C VAL A 17 -11.91 -6.75 -0.18
N GLY A 18 -10.66 -6.86 0.24
CA GLY A 18 -9.75 -5.74 0.51
C GLY A 18 -9.67 -5.45 2.02
N GLY A 19 -8.48 -5.58 2.59
CA GLY A 19 -8.11 -5.32 3.98
C GLY A 19 -7.49 -3.93 4.21
N GLY A 20 -7.71 -2.99 3.30
CA GLY A 20 -7.34 -1.58 3.51
C GLY A 20 -8.10 -0.95 4.70
N ALA A 21 -7.92 0.36 4.88
CA ALA A 21 -8.48 1.13 6.01
C ALA A 21 -9.94 0.80 6.33
N GLY A 22 -10.81 0.79 5.32
CA GLY A 22 -12.24 0.49 5.51
C GLY A 22 -12.54 -0.99 5.73
N GLY A 23 -11.85 -1.89 5.03
CA GLY A 23 -12.17 -3.31 5.04
C GLY A 23 -11.73 -4.02 6.31
N LEU A 24 -10.52 -3.72 6.80
CA LEU A 24 -10.02 -4.26 8.07
C LEU A 24 -10.84 -3.77 9.25
N GLU A 25 -11.16 -2.47 9.30
CA GLU A 25 -11.98 -1.88 10.36
C GLU A 25 -13.38 -2.51 10.38
N LEU A 26 -14.00 -2.67 9.20
CA LEU A 26 -15.29 -3.33 9.08
C LEU A 26 -15.24 -4.79 9.54
N ALA A 27 -14.23 -5.56 9.13
CA ALA A 27 -14.04 -6.95 9.54
C ALA A 27 -13.88 -7.06 11.07
N THR A 28 -13.10 -6.17 11.67
CA THR A 28 -12.86 -6.07 13.11
C THR A 28 -14.15 -5.78 13.87
N MET A 29 -14.89 -4.75 13.45
CA MET A 29 -16.16 -4.38 14.07
C MET A 29 -17.19 -5.52 13.98
N LEU A 30 -17.36 -6.12 12.80
CA LEU A 30 -18.34 -7.20 12.60
C LEU A 30 -17.94 -8.48 13.32
N GLY A 31 -16.66 -8.83 13.33
CA GLY A 31 -16.14 -9.98 14.07
C GLY A 31 -16.39 -9.83 15.57
N ASN A 32 -16.05 -8.68 16.17
CA ASN A 32 -16.30 -8.40 17.58
C ASN A 32 -17.80 -8.42 17.94
N LYS A 33 -18.67 -7.88 17.06
CA LYS A 33 -20.11 -7.72 17.34
C LYS A 33 -20.94 -8.97 17.05
N LEU A 34 -20.64 -9.67 15.96
CA LEU A 34 -21.45 -10.75 15.41
C LEU A 34 -20.68 -12.09 15.39
N GLY A 35 -19.44 -12.09 14.89
CA GLY A 35 -18.59 -13.28 14.77
C GLY A 35 -18.34 -13.96 16.12
N LYS A 36 -17.97 -13.18 17.13
CA LYS A 36 -17.77 -13.64 18.53
C LYS A 36 -18.95 -14.40 19.10
N ARG A 37 -20.17 -14.03 18.69
CA ARG A 37 -21.43 -14.60 19.19
C ARG A 37 -21.99 -15.69 18.26
N GLY A 38 -21.26 -16.08 17.22
CA GLY A 38 -21.72 -17.05 16.21
C GLY A 38 -22.94 -16.58 15.41
N ARG A 39 -23.24 -15.27 15.39
CA ARG A 39 -24.43 -14.73 14.71
C ARG A 39 -24.22 -14.49 13.21
N ALA A 40 -22.96 -14.41 12.79
CA ALA A 40 -22.55 -14.29 11.41
C ALA A 40 -21.15 -14.87 11.23
N GLU A 41 -20.85 -15.35 10.03
CA GLU A 41 -19.50 -15.71 9.62
C GLU A 41 -18.89 -14.57 8.82
N ILE A 42 -17.80 -13.99 9.31
CA ILE A 42 -17.13 -12.85 8.70
C ILE A 42 -15.85 -13.38 8.04
N THR A 43 -15.66 -13.11 6.75
CA THR A 43 -14.45 -13.45 6.03
C THR A 43 -13.85 -12.19 5.40
N LEU A 44 -12.60 -11.89 5.72
CA LEU A 44 -11.79 -10.89 5.04
C LEU A 44 -10.89 -11.58 4.01
N ILE A 45 -10.91 -11.09 2.78
CA ILE A 45 -10.03 -11.51 1.69
C ILE A 45 -9.09 -10.35 1.37
N ASP A 46 -7.78 -10.61 1.34
CA ASP A 46 -6.80 -9.65 0.84
C ASP A 46 -5.65 -10.38 0.11
N ILE A 47 -4.95 -9.66 -0.77
CA ILE A 47 -3.80 -10.16 -1.50
C ILE A 47 -2.51 -10.12 -0.68
N ALA A 48 -2.45 -9.26 0.34
CA ALA A 48 -1.35 -9.13 1.28
C ALA A 48 -1.60 -9.94 2.56
N THR A 49 -0.52 -10.33 3.23
CA THR A 49 -0.57 -11.04 4.52
C THR A 49 -0.69 -10.09 5.71
N THR A 50 -0.37 -8.81 5.49
CA THR A 50 -0.35 -7.76 6.51
C THR A 50 -1.08 -6.51 6.01
N HIS A 51 -1.60 -5.74 6.95
CA HIS A 51 -2.08 -4.39 6.73
C HIS A 51 -0.95 -3.41 7.01
N LEU A 52 -0.67 -2.55 6.03
CA LEU A 52 0.15 -1.37 6.21
C LEU A 52 -0.73 -0.13 6.06
N TRP A 53 -0.57 0.82 6.97
CA TRP A 53 -1.24 2.12 6.86
C TRP A 53 -0.65 2.87 5.66
N LYS A 54 -1.35 2.82 4.50
CA LYS A 54 -0.87 3.40 3.24
C LYS A 54 -0.34 4.83 3.33
N PRO A 55 -0.89 5.73 4.17
CA PRO A 55 -0.30 7.03 4.39
C PRO A 55 1.17 7.02 4.79
N LEU A 56 1.70 5.94 5.39
CA LEU A 56 3.12 5.80 5.76
C LEU A 56 4.03 5.31 4.63
N LEU A 57 3.49 5.00 3.44
CA LEU A 57 4.31 4.46 2.35
C LEU A 57 5.42 5.42 1.90
N HIS A 58 5.25 6.72 2.10
CA HIS A 58 6.28 7.71 1.77
C HIS A 58 7.51 7.60 2.69
N GLU A 59 7.30 7.24 3.97
CA GLU A 59 8.37 6.98 4.93
C GLU A 59 9.10 5.66 4.63
N VAL A 60 8.36 4.63 4.21
CA VAL A 60 8.94 3.35 3.73
C VAL A 60 9.80 3.59 2.48
N ALA A 61 9.29 4.37 1.52
CA ALA A 61 10.03 4.72 0.31
C ALA A 61 11.30 5.56 0.61
N ALA A 62 11.24 6.44 1.61
CA ALA A 62 12.40 7.19 2.08
C ALA A 62 13.37 6.34 2.92
N GLY A 63 12.90 5.22 3.49
CA GLY A 63 13.67 4.38 4.42
C GLY A 63 13.72 4.93 5.84
N THR A 64 12.84 5.87 6.20
CA THR A 64 12.75 6.44 7.55
C THR A 64 11.89 5.61 8.49
N LEU A 65 11.11 4.67 7.95
CA LEU A 65 10.27 3.74 8.70
C LEU A 65 10.62 2.28 8.40
N ASN A 66 10.79 1.48 9.44
CA ASN A 66 10.94 0.02 9.30
C ASN A 66 9.57 -0.61 9.09
N SER A 67 9.23 -0.90 7.84
CA SER A 67 7.93 -1.44 7.45
C SER A 67 7.55 -2.75 8.14
N SER A 68 8.52 -3.53 8.64
CA SER A 68 8.22 -4.77 9.37
C SER A 68 7.68 -4.55 10.79
N GLU A 69 7.89 -3.38 11.38
CA GLU A 69 7.44 -3.05 12.74
C GLU A 69 6.04 -2.44 12.77
N ASP A 70 5.63 -1.75 11.71
CA ASP A 70 4.35 -1.03 11.59
C ASP A 70 3.25 -1.81 10.84
N GLU A 71 3.46 -3.11 10.62
CA GLU A 71 2.53 -3.98 9.94
C GLU A 71 1.63 -4.76 10.90
N LEU A 72 0.33 -4.80 10.58
CA LEU A 72 -0.64 -5.63 11.31
C LEU A 72 -0.87 -6.94 10.56
N ASN A 73 -0.53 -8.07 11.18
CA ASN A 73 -0.74 -9.39 10.59
C ASN A 73 -2.23 -9.77 10.56
N TYR A 74 -2.81 -9.99 9.38
CA TYR A 74 -4.24 -10.27 9.24
C TYR A 74 -4.67 -11.56 9.92
N LEU A 75 -3.85 -12.60 9.92
CA LEU A 75 -4.21 -13.89 10.52
C LEU A 75 -4.30 -13.77 12.04
N SER A 76 -3.31 -13.13 12.67
CA SER A 76 -3.31 -12.85 14.10
C SER A 76 -4.48 -11.95 14.49
N HIS A 77 -4.73 -10.89 13.70
CA HIS A 77 -5.85 -9.97 13.93
C HIS A 77 -7.21 -10.65 13.79
N ALA A 78 -7.38 -11.50 12.77
CA ALA A 78 -8.58 -12.29 12.53
C ALA A 78 -8.90 -13.20 13.72
N ARG A 79 -7.89 -13.88 14.28
CA ARG A 79 -8.03 -14.68 15.50
C ARG A 79 -8.51 -13.83 16.67
N ASN A 80 -7.89 -12.68 16.90
CA ASN A 80 -8.18 -11.80 18.03
C ASN A 80 -9.56 -11.14 17.93
N HIS A 81 -10.09 -10.96 16.72
CA HIS A 81 -11.34 -10.26 16.46
C HIS A 81 -12.45 -11.13 15.86
N HIS A 82 -12.31 -12.46 15.93
CA HIS A 82 -13.37 -13.41 15.59
C HIS A 82 -13.90 -13.30 14.14
N PHE A 83 -13.00 -13.10 13.18
CA PHE A 83 -13.28 -13.25 11.75
C PHE A 83 -12.30 -14.24 11.10
N ARG A 84 -12.57 -14.67 9.87
CA ARG A 84 -11.67 -15.52 9.07
C ARG A 84 -10.88 -14.66 8.10
N PHE A 85 -9.58 -14.89 7.99
CA PHE A 85 -8.78 -14.30 6.93
C PHE A 85 -8.53 -15.32 5.80
N ARG A 86 -8.56 -14.86 4.55
CA ARG A 86 -8.24 -15.64 3.36
C ARG A 86 -7.29 -14.84 2.47
N LEU A 87 -6.06 -15.33 2.35
CA LEU A 87 -5.11 -14.80 1.39
C LEU A 87 -5.53 -15.16 -0.04
N GLY A 88 -5.51 -14.17 -0.93
CA GLY A 88 -5.59 -14.38 -2.37
C GLY A 88 -6.41 -13.32 -3.13
N THR A 89 -6.35 -13.42 -4.45
CA THR A 89 -6.99 -12.47 -5.37
C THR A 89 -8.39 -12.95 -5.75
N VAL A 90 -9.39 -12.09 -5.66
CA VAL A 90 -10.72 -12.34 -6.26
C VAL A 90 -10.64 -12.04 -7.75
N HIS A 91 -11.00 -12.99 -8.61
CA HIS A 91 -10.98 -12.83 -10.07
C HIS A 91 -12.33 -13.08 -10.75
N GLY A 92 -13.32 -13.60 -10.01
CA GLY A 92 -14.66 -13.84 -10.55
C GLY A 92 -15.76 -13.56 -9.53
N LEU A 93 -16.89 -13.06 -10.01
CA LEU A 93 -18.09 -12.80 -9.22
C LEU A 93 -19.33 -13.30 -9.97
N ASN A 94 -20.04 -14.26 -9.39
CA ASN A 94 -21.37 -14.66 -9.84
C ASN A 94 -22.42 -14.17 -8.84
N ARG A 95 -23.14 -13.10 -9.19
CA ARG A 95 -24.16 -12.51 -8.31
C ARG A 95 -25.43 -13.37 -8.20
N ALA A 96 -25.81 -14.06 -9.27
CA ALA A 96 -26.99 -14.92 -9.28
C ALA A 96 -26.82 -16.11 -8.31
N ARG A 97 -25.61 -16.69 -8.27
CA ARG A 97 -25.24 -17.77 -7.36
C ARG A 97 -24.68 -17.30 -6.02
N ARG A 98 -24.47 -15.98 -5.86
CA ARG A 98 -23.78 -15.35 -4.72
C ARG A 98 -22.43 -16.01 -4.40
N GLU A 99 -21.61 -16.14 -5.43
CA GLU A 99 -20.30 -16.78 -5.38
C GLU A 99 -19.17 -15.82 -5.81
N LEU A 100 -18.04 -15.91 -5.12
CA LEU A 100 -16.76 -15.33 -5.48
C LEU A 100 -15.79 -16.44 -5.88
N ARG A 101 -14.95 -16.18 -6.88
CA ARG A 101 -13.83 -17.04 -7.25
C ARG A 101 -12.53 -16.38 -6.82
N MET A 102 -11.76 -17.10 -6.02
CA MET A 102 -10.39 -16.74 -5.66
C MET A 102 -9.42 -17.47 -6.56
N ALA A 103 -8.47 -16.74 -7.11
CA ALA A 103 -7.44 -17.26 -7.99
C ALA A 103 -6.58 -18.29 -7.24
N PRO A 104 -5.96 -19.24 -7.97
CA PRO A 104 -4.93 -20.07 -7.39
C PRO A 104 -3.77 -19.20 -6.86
N ILE A 105 -3.11 -19.68 -5.83
CA ILE A 105 -1.86 -19.09 -5.32
C ILE A 105 -0.72 -19.96 -5.85
N LEU A 106 0.22 -19.30 -6.53
CA LEU A 106 1.40 -19.93 -7.09
C LEU A 106 2.60 -19.74 -6.15
N ASP A 107 3.52 -20.69 -6.14
CA ASP A 107 4.85 -20.53 -5.56
C ASP A 107 5.81 -19.81 -6.53
N GLU A 108 7.06 -19.67 -6.11
CA GLU A 108 8.13 -19.00 -6.87
C GLU A 108 8.44 -19.68 -8.20
N ASP A 109 8.21 -21.00 -8.30
CA ASP A 109 8.41 -21.79 -9.52
C ASP A 109 7.17 -21.81 -10.43
N GLY A 110 6.09 -21.12 -10.03
CA GLY A 110 4.84 -21.03 -10.77
C GLY A 110 3.89 -22.22 -10.56
N SER A 111 4.17 -23.10 -9.59
CA SER A 111 3.31 -24.24 -9.27
C SER A 111 2.19 -23.84 -8.31
N GLU A 112 1.00 -24.41 -8.50
CA GLU A 112 -0.15 -24.11 -7.64
C GLU A 112 0.06 -24.64 -6.21
N THR A 113 0.30 -23.74 -5.25
CA THR A 113 0.32 -24.06 -3.82
C THR A 113 -1.09 -24.12 -3.23
N VAL A 114 -2.00 -23.32 -3.78
CA VAL A 114 -3.43 -23.32 -3.40
C VAL A 114 -4.26 -23.28 -4.66
N LEU A 115 -5.16 -24.24 -4.82
CA LEU A 115 -6.10 -24.31 -5.95
C LEU A 115 -7.06 -23.11 -5.97
N GLU A 116 -7.72 -22.90 -7.11
CA GLU A 116 -8.89 -22.01 -7.19
C GLU A 116 -9.92 -22.38 -6.11
N ARG A 117 -10.48 -21.36 -5.45
CA ARG A 117 -11.48 -21.53 -4.38
C ARG A 117 -12.73 -20.75 -4.71
N VAL A 118 -13.90 -21.34 -4.43
CA VAL A 118 -15.19 -20.67 -4.53
C VAL A 118 -15.70 -20.36 -3.13
N LEU A 119 -16.06 -19.10 -2.87
CA LEU A 119 -16.69 -18.67 -1.62
C LEU A 119 -18.10 -18.20 -1.91
N THR A 120 -19.04 -18.69 -1.12
CA THR A 120 -20.43 -18.23 -1.15
C THR A 120 -20.63 -17.13 -0.10
N TYR A 121 -21.53 -16.20 -0.38
CA TYR A 121 -21.83 -15.08 0.52
C TYR A 121 -23.33 -14.79 0.60
N ASP A 122 -23.75 -14.19 1.69
CA ASP A 122 -25.09 -13.59 1.82
C ASP A 122 -25.00 -12.06 1.75
N THR A 123 -23.87 -11.49 2.18
CA THR A 123 -23.48 -10.10 1.96
C THR A 123 -22.04 -10.02 1.47
N LEU A 124 -21.81 -9.23 0.42
CA LEU A 124 -20.50 -8.98 -0.15
C LEU A 124 -20.17 -7.49 -0.06
N VAL A 125 -19.00 -7.17 0.47
CA VAL A 125 -18.46 -5.80 0.55
C VAL A 125 -17.14 -5.74 -0.21
N PHE A 126 -17.05 -4.85 -1.20
CA PHE A 126 -15.78 -4.51 -1.84
C PHE A 126 -15.19 -3.27 -1.15
N ALA A 127 -14.01 -3.45 -0.57
CA ALA A 127 -13.18 -2.45 0.07
C ALA A 127 -11.74 -2.48 -0.50
N VAL A 128 -11.62 -2.73 -1.81
CA VAL A 128 -10.35 -2.94 -2.54
C VAL A 128 -9.51 -1.66 -2.74
N GLY A 129 -10.06 -0.49 -2.39
CA GLY A 129 -9.39 0.79 -2.56
C GLY A 129 -9.23 1.17 -4.04
N SER A 130 -8.16 1.90 -4.33
CA SER A 130 -7.75 2.34 -5.67
C SER A 130 -6.28 2.04 -5.93
N THR A 131 -5.88 2.20 -7.18
CA THR A 131 -4.48 2.16 -7.64
C THR A 131 -4.10 3.50 -8.26
N THR A 132 -2.81 3.75 -8.43
CA THR A 132 -2.32 4.93 -9.15
C THR A 132 -2.87 4.95 -10.57
N ASN A 133 -3.27 6.14 -11.03
CA ASN A 133 -3.69 6.40 -12.39
C ASN A 133 -2.55 7.07 -13.16
N ASP A 134 -2.06 6.41 -14.20
CA ASP A 134 -1.03 6.94 -15.12
C ASP A 134 -1.61 7.82 -16.24
N PHE A 135 -2.95 7.92 -16.32
CA PHE A 135 -3.69 8.65 -17.35
C PHE A 135 -3.37 8.20 -18.79
N GLY A 136 -2.83 6.99 -18.97
CA GLY A 136 -2.36 6.51 -20.27
C GLY A 136 -1.11 7.25 -20.79
N THR A 137 -0.38 7.95 -19.91
CA THR A 137 0.83 8.67 -20.28
C THR A 137 1.92 7.69 -20.70
N PRO A 138 2.44 7.77 -21.95
CA PRO A 138 3.46 6.83 -22.44
C PRO A 138 4.72 6.82 -21.57
N GLY A 139 5.23 5.63 -21.24
CA GLY A 139 6.47 5.44 -20.48
C GLY A 139 6.29 5.44 -18.96
N VAL A 140 5.14 5.88 -18.42
CA VAL A 140 4.94 5.94 -16.95
C VAL A 140 4.91 4.54 -16.34
N ARG A 141 4.25 3.56 -16.98
CA ARG A 141 4.22 2.18 -16.46
C ARG A 141 5.56 1.49 -16.52
N GLU A 142 6.37 1.83 -17.52
CA GLU A 142 7.63 1.18 -17.83
C GLU A 142 8.81 1.76 -17.04
N HIS A 143 8.73 3.05 -16.68
CA HIS A 143 9.88 3.81 -16.16
C HIS A 143 9.66 4.45 -14.79
N CYS A 144 8.42 4.54 -14.29
CA CYS A 144 8.15 5.16 -12.98
C CYS A 144 7.98 4.13 -11.87
N PHE A 145 8.40 4.51 -10.67
CA PHE A 145 8.01 3.84 -9.45
C PHE A 145 6.63 4.34 -9.00
N PHE A 146 5.75 3.41 -8.61
CA PHE A 146 4.46 3.72 -8.02
C PHE A 146 4.50 3.52 -6.51
N LEU A 147 3.56 4.13 -5.79
CA LEU A 147 3.52 4.06 -4.32
C LEU A 147 2.15 3.55 -3.82
N ASP A 148 1.66 2.46 -4.39
CA ASP A 148 0.35 1.88 -4.03
C ASP A 148 0.42 0.80 -2.96
N ARG A 149 1.57 0.13 -2.87
CA ARG A 149 1.81 -1.04 -2.02
C ARG A 149 3.27 -1.09 -1.56
N ARG A 150 3.49 -1.71 -0.41
CA ARG A 150 4.81 -1.83 0.22
C ARG A 150 5.91 -2.33 -0.72
N PRO A 151 5.75 -3.43 -1.49
CA PRO A 151 6.84 -3.91 -2.32
C PRO A 151 7.36 -2.87 -3.33
N GLN A 152 6.51 -1.94 -3.76
CA GLN A 152 6.94 -0.85 -4.64
C GLN A 152 7.70 0.24 -3.87
N ALA A 153 7.29 0.56 -2.65
CA ALA A 153 8.03 1.48 -1.77
C ALA A 153 9.42 0.93 -1.44
N ASP A 154 9.51 -0.36 -1.06
CA ASP A 154 10.77 -1.06 -0.78
C ASP A 154 11.67 -1.12 -2.03
N GLU A 155 11.07 -1.36 -3.21
CA GLU A 155 11.77 -1.37 -4.49
C GLU A 155 12.38 0.00 -4.81
N PHE A 156 11.59 1.07 -4.68
CA PHE A 156 12.07 2.45 -4.85
C PHE A 156 13.19 2.77 -3.86
N HIS A 157 13.01 2.44 -2.58
CA HIS A 157 14.01 2.71 -1.54
C HIS A 157 15.35 2.03 -1.86
N ARG A 158 15.30 0.74 -2.24
CA ARG A 158 16.50 -0.01 -2.66
C ARG A 158 17.15 0.62 -3.89
N HIS A 159 16.37 1.06 -4.87
CA HIS A 159 16.89 1.74 -6.06
C HIS A 159 17.59 3.05 -5.69
N LEU A 160 16.99 3.86 -4.83
CA LEU A 160 17.54 5.11 -4.32
C LEU A 160 18.86 4.88 -3.58
N LEU A 161 18.91 3.93 -2.64
CA LEU A 161 20.13 3.61 -1.89
C LEU A 161 21.26 3.16 -2.82
N ASN A 162 20.98 2.26 -3.76
CA ASN A 162 21.97 1.81 -4.73
C ASN A 162 22.53 2.97 -5.55
N ARG A 163 21.67 3.90 -5.99
CA ARG A 163 22.11 5.10 -6.71
C ARG A 163 22.95 5.99 -5.81
N TYR A 164 22.51 6.23 -4.58
CA TYR A 164 23.21 7.06 -3.61
C TYR A 164 24.63 6.55 -3.30
N PHE A 165 24.78 5.25 -3.00
CA PHE A 165 26.10 4.64 -2.76
C PHE A 165 27.00 4.64 -3.99
N ARG A 166 26.43 4.51 -5.20
CA ARG A 166 27.19 4.61 -6.44
C ARG A 166 27.80 6.00 -6.62
N VAL A 167 27.02 7.04 -6.33
CA VAL A 167 27.51 8.43 -6.39
C VAL A 167 28.54 8.69 -5.30
N ALA A 168 28.30 8.21 -4.08
CA ALA A 168 29.23 8.39 -2.96
C ALA A 168 30.58 7.69 -3.15
N SER A 169 30.60 6.51 -3.78
CA SER A 169 31.82 5.70 -3.94
C SER A 169 32.72 6.13 -5.10
N ARG A 170 32.33 7.17 -5.85
CA ARG A 170 33.08 7.59 -7.04
C ARG A 170 34.36 8.36 -6.69
N ARG A 171 35.35 8.22 -7.58
CA ARG A 171 36.61 8.97 -7.49
C ARG A 171 36.54 10.31 -8.22
N GLU A 172 35.91 10.34 -9.39
CA GLU A 172 35.74 11.53 -10.23
C GLU A 172 34.25 11.82 -10.44
N ALA A 173 33.91 13.10 -10.55
CA ALA A 173 32.53 13.53 -10.74
C ALA A 173 32.16 13.55 -12.24
N SER A 174 31.07 12.86 -12.60
CA SER A 174 30.39 12.98 -13.89
C SER A 174 28.97 13.50 -13.68
N VAL A 175 28.48 14.30 -14.64
CA VAL A 175 27.11 14.85 -14.64
C VAL A 175 26.07 13.73 -14.81
N GLU A 176 26.42 12.63 -15.50
CA GLU A 176 25.54 11.46 -15.70
C GLU A 176 25.23 10.70 -14.39
N ASP A 177 25.98 10.99 -13.34
CA ASP A 177 25.84 10.33 -12.04
C ASP A 177 24.97 11.12 -11.06
N HIS A 178 24.43 12.30 -11.41
CA HIS A 178 23.56 13.03 -10.48
C HIS A 178 22.32 12.21 -10.09
N ILE A 179 21.90 12.36 -8.84
CA ILE A 179 20.67 11.77 -8.31
C ILE A 179 19.52 12.72 -8.61
N ASN A 180 18.82 12.47 -9.71
CA ASN A 180 17.65 13.25 -10.11
C ASN A 180 16.38 12.49 -9.75
N ILE A 181 15.56 13.07 -8.86
CA ILE A 181 14.31 12.49 -8.38
C ILE A 181 13.15 13.36 -8.84
N GLY A 182 12.38 12.86 -9.80
CA GLY A 182 11.12 13.46 -10.24
C GLY A 182 9.94 12.84 -9.50
N ILE A 183 9.10 13.68 -8.90
CA ILE A 183 7.88 13.26 -8.19
C ILE A 183 6.69 13.86 -8.93
N ALA A 184 5.86 13.01 -9.53
CA ALA A 184 4.64 13.40 -10.23
C ALA A 184 3.45 13.47 -9.26
N GLY A 185 2.89 14.65 -9.09
CA GLY A 185 1.82 14.98 -8.16
C GLY A 185 2.35 15.70 -6.92
N ALA A 186 1.87 16.91 -6.66
CA ALA A 186 2.13 17.69 -5.45
C ALA A 186 0.93 17.68 -4.48
N GLY A 187 0.16 16.59 -4.47
CA GLY A 187 -0.76 16.27 -3.38
C GLY A 187 -0.01 15.92 -2.08
N ALA A 188 -0.76 15.53 -1.04
CA ALA A 188 -0.18 15.20 0.27
C ALA A 188 0.97 14.20 0.16
N THR A 189 0.72 13.06 -0.49
CA THR A 189 1.72 11.99 -0.66
C THR A 189 2.99 12.46 -1.37
N GLY A 190 2.88 13.25 -2.44
CA GLY A 190 4.06 13.70 -3.19
C GLY A 190 4.89 14.73 -2.43
N VAL A 191 4.22 15.63 -1.70
CA VAL A 191 4.88 16.62 -0.83
C VAL A 191 5.56 15.94 0.36
N GLU A 192 4.88 15.02 1.03
CA GLU A 192 5.44 14.24 2.15
C GLU A 192 6.62 13.38 1.70
N LEU A 193 6.51 12.70 0.55
CA LEU A 193 7.61 11.95 -0.03
C LEU A 193 8.81 12.85 -0.34
N ALA A 194 8.60 14.01 -0.96
CA ALA A 194 9.69 14.94 -1.26
C ALA A 194 10.41 15.40 0.02
N ALA A 195 9.66 15.76 1.06
CA ALA A 195 10.18 16.22 2.34
C ALA A 195 10.95 15.09 3.05
N GLU A 196 10.39 13.90 3.13
CA GLU A 196 11.01 12.76 3.81
C GLU A 196 12.25 12.24 3.09
N LEU A 197 12.26 12.22 1.76
CA LEU A 197 13.47 11.87 1.00
C LEU A 197 14.60 12.85 1.25
N ARG A 198 14.31 14.15 1.25
CA ARG A 198 15.32 15.17 1.54
C ARG A 198 15.91 15.00 2.94
N ARG A 199 15.05 14.74 3.93
CA ARG A 199 15.45 14.46 5.31
C ARG A 199 16.33 13.20 5.38
N ALA A 200 15.90 12.10 4.78
CA ALA A 200 16.60 10.81 4.82
C ALA A 200 18.01 10.91 4.22
N LEU A 201 18.13 11.51 3.03
CA LEU A 201 19.42 11.67 2.36
C LEU A 201 20.37 12.59 3.14
N SER A 202 19.86 13.66 3.76
CA SER A 202 20.66 14.55 4.61
C SER A 202 21.23 13.81 5.84
N ILE A 203 20.42 12.98 6.50
CA ILE A 203 20.85 12.17 7.65
C ILE A 203 21.91 11.16 7.23
N MET A 204 21.67 10.43 6.13
CA MET A 204 22.61 9.48 5.56
C MET A 204 23.95 10.14 5.22
N GLY A 205 23.91 11.32 4.61
CA GLY A 205 25.12 12.03 4.22
C GLY A 205 25.99 12.43 5.42
N THR A 206 25.36 12.77 6.54
CA THR A 206 26.06 13.19 7.74
C THR A 206 26.67 12.01 8.53
N HIS A 207 26.09 10.81 8.45
CA HIS A 207 26.41 9.72 9.39
C HIS A 207 26.87 8.39 8.76
N ALA A 208 26.62 8.16 7.47
CA ALA A 208 26.85 6.85 6.85
C ALA A 208 28.06 6.81 5.90
N LEU A 209 28.64 7.97 5.54
CA LEU A 209 29.66 8.08 4.50
C LEU A 209 30.76 9.06 4.86
N GLU A 210 32.00 8.72 4.51
CA GLU A 210 33.14 9.64 4.58
C GLU A 210 33.04 10.77 3.54
N ARG A 211 32.43 10.46 2.37
CA ARG A 211 32.16 11.40 1.30
C ARG A 211 30.72 11.24 0.81
N PRO A 212 29.75 11.99 1.38
CA PRO A 212 28.40 12.02 0.85
C PRO A 212 28.35 12.75 -0.50
N PRO A 213 27.35 12.47 -1.35
CA PRO A 213 27.05 13.31 -2.50
C PRO A 213 26.80 14.76 -2.05
N ALA A 214 27.30 15.72 -2.81
CA ALA A 214 27.08 17.14 -2.55
C ALA A 214 25.63 17.55 -2.86
N ASP A 215 25.18 18.68 -2.29
CA ASP A 215 23.80 19.17 -2.45
C ASP A 215 23.43 19.42 -3.93
N ASP A 216 24.39 19.83 -4.77
CA ASP A 216 24.20 20.05 -6.21
C ASP A 216 24.19 18.75 -7.04
N GLU A 217 24.60 17.63 -6.45
CA GLU A 217 24.55 16.30 -7.05
C GLU A 217 23.20 15.60 -6.81
N ILE A 218 22.34 16.15 -5.94
CA ILE A 218 21.00 15.64 -5.63
C ILE A 218 19.95 16.68 -5.99
N LYS A 219 19.07 16.34 -6.94
CA LYS A 219 18.01 17.25 -7.39
C LYS A 219 16.64 16.61 -7.24
N PHE A 220 15.78 17.28 -6.48
CA PHE A 220 14.36 16.96 -6.39
C PHE A 220 13.54 17.86 -7.33
N THR A 221 12.62 17.27 -8.09
CA THR A 221 11.67 18.00 -8.93
C THR A 221 10.26 17.51 -8.63
N LEU A 222 9.45 18.36 -8.01
CA LEU A 222 8.03 18.10 -7.75
C LEU A 222 7.19 18.70 -8.88
N ILE A 223 6.39 17.86 -9.54
CA ILE A 223 5.64 18.19 -10.76
C ILE A 223 4.14 18.16 -10.42
N GLU A 224 3.41 19.23 -10.73
CA GLU A 224 1.97 19.34 -10.45
C GLU A 224 1.24 19.92 -11.66
N ALA A 225 0.07 19.39 -11.96
CA ALA A 225 -0.78 19.87 -13.04
C ALA A 225 -1.67 21.05 -12.58
N ALA A 226 -2.02 21.09 -11.29
CA ALA A 226 -2.69 22.23 -10.69
C ALA A 226 -1.77 23.47 -10.58
N ASP A 227 -2.35 24.60 -10.22
CA ASP A 227 -1.66 25.88 -10.05
C ASP A 227 -0.82 25.97 -8.76
N ARG A 228 -1.00 25.01 -7.82
CA ARG A 228 -0.35 25.01 -6.51
C ARG A 228 -0.17 23.60 -5.93
N VAL A 229 0.83 23.47 -5.06
CA VAL A 229 1.00 22.28 -4.21
C VAL A 229 -0.14 22.18 -3.20
N LEU A 230 -0.48 20.96 -2.79
CA LEU A 230 -1.58 20.65 -1.87
C LEU A 230 -2.88 21.37 -2.25
N PRO A 231 -3.41 21.18 -3.48
CA PRO A 231 -4.53 21.96 -3.99
C PRO A 231 -5.83 21.76 -3.18
N ALA A 232 -5.93 20.68 -2.40
CA ALA A 232 -7.05 20.45 -1.48
C ALA A 232 -7.00 21.30 -0.19
N LEU A 233 -5.85 21.90 0.14
CA LEU A 233 -5.68 22.73 1.33
C LEU A 233 -5.96 24.22 1.04
N PRO A 234 -6.14 25.07 2.06
CA PRO A 234 -6.27 26.51 1.88
C PRO A 234 -5.04 27.13 1.17
N PRO A 235 -5.22 28.14 0.28
CA PRO A 235 -4.13 28.75 -0.50
C PRO A 235 -2.94 29.24 0.33
N LYS A 236 -3.19 29.77 1.53
CA LYS A 236 -2.13 30.21 2.45
C LYS A 236 -1.22 29.06 2.89
N ILE A 237 -1.78 27.88 3.14
CA ILE A 237 -0.99 26.70 3.54
C ILE A 237 -0.16 26.22 2.33
N SER A 238 -0.76 26.15 1.15
CA SER A 238 -0.04 25.81 -0.10
C SER A 238 1.15 26.75 -0.36
N ALA A 239 0.96 28.06 -0.17
CA ALA A 239 2.02 29.05 -0.38
C ALA A 239 3.19 28.83 0.60
N ASN A 240 2.90 28.66 1.90
CA ASN A 240 3.91 28.39 2.90
C ASN A 240 4.69 27.09 2.61
N VAL A 241 3.99 26.02 2.22
CA VAL A 241 4.64 24.75 1.86
C VAL A 241 5.52 24.92 0.63
N ALA A 242 5.07 25.66 -0.39
CA ALA A 242 5.87 25.91 -1.58
C ALA A 242 7.14 26.73 -1.27
N GLU A 243 7.11 27.63 -0.29
CA GLU A 243 8.29 28.37 0.17
C GLU A 243 9.31 27.41 0.82
N VAL A 244 8.85 26.55 1.74
CA VAL A 244 9.70 25.55 2.42
C VAL A 244 10.29 24.54 1.44
N LEU A 245 9.54 24.10 0.43
CA LEU A 245 10.04 23.15 -0.57
C LEU A 245 11.10 23.75 -1.50
N ARG A 246 11.14 25.08 -1.65
CA ARG A 246 12.12 25.78 -2.50
C ARG A 246 13.39 26.20 -1.75
N SER A 247 13.34 26.27 -0.42
CA SER A 247 14.49 26.58 0.46
C SER A 247 15.31 25.34 0.75
#